data_AF-A0A3N5FS37-F1
#
_entry.id   AF-A0A3N5FS37-F1
#
_cell.length_a   1.000
_cell.length_b   1.000
_cell.length_c   1.000
_cell.angle_alpha   90.00
_cell.angle_beta   90.00
_cell.angle_gamma   90.00
#
_symmetry.space_group_name_H-M   'P 1'
#
loop_
_entity.id
_entity.type
_entity.pdbx_description
1 polymer ?
#
loop_
_entity_poly.entity_id
_entity_poly.type
_entity_poly.pdbx_seq_one_letter_code
_entity_poly.pdbx_strand_id
1 'polypeptide(L)' 'MIDRDTIHYQATIEDPNVYTRPWTIAFPIRRNPDVKFELLEEACHEGERNTQPLIELGYRIYPGVSTRQAK' A
#
# COMPACT_ATOMS: atom_id res chain seq x y z
N MET A 1 2.58 16.83 10.22
CA MET A 1 1.83 16.67 8.94
C MET A 1 2.88 16.68 7.83
N ILE A 2 2.92 15.66 6.95
CA ILE A 2 3.99 15.49 5.95
C ILE A 2 3.84 16.56 4.85
N ASP A 3 2.72 16.55 4.11
CA ASP A 3 2.30 17.59 3.15
C ASP A 3 0.79 17.44 2.83
N ARG A 4 0.24 18.28 1.96
CA ARG A 4 -1.20 18.30 1.60
C ARG A 4 -1.67 17.03 0.86
N ASP A 5 -0.78 16.38 0.12
CA ASP A 5 -1.09 15.25 -0.76
C ASP A 5 -0.60 13.91 -0.18
N THR A 6 -0.30 13.88 1.12
CA THR A 6 0.26 12.71 1.80
C THR A 6 -0.47 12.41 3.09
N ILE A 7 -1.02 11.20 3.18
CA ILE A 7 -1.48 10.63 4.44
C ILE A 7 -0.30 9.90 5.08
N HIS A 8 0.06 10.30 6.30
CA HIS A 8 1.03 9.57 7.12
C HIS A 8 0.30 8.44 7.85
N TYR A 9 0.28 7.25 7.26
CA TYR A 9 -0.43 6.12 7.85
C TYR A 9 0.43 5.46 8.93
N GLN A 10 -0.15 5.27 10.10
CA GLN A 10 0.47 4.55 11.21
C GLN A 10 -0.53 3.55 11.80
N ALA A 11 -0.04 2.35 12.10
CA ALA A 11 -0.78 1.34 12.84
C ALA A 11 0.14 0.74 13.89
N THR A 12 -0.28 0.80 15.15
CA THR A 12 0.43 0.15 16.26
C THR A 12 -0.22 -1.20 16.54
N ILE A 13 0.60 -2.25 16.57
CA ILE A 13 0.21 -3.62 16.82
C ILE A 13 0.67 -3.96 18.23
N GLU A 14 -0.28 -4.27 19.10
CA GLU A 14 -0.05 -4.48 20.54
C GLU A 14 -0.43 -5.88 21.03
N ASP A 15 -0.74 -6.83 20.13
CA ASP A 15 -1.21 -8.18 20.50
C ASP A 15 -0.09 -9.06 21.09
N PRO A 16 -0.12 -9.36 22.40
CA PRO A 16 0.92 -10.14 23.07
C PRO A 16 0.78 -11.66 22.83
N ASN A 17 -0.35 -12.14 22.31
CA ASN A 17 -0.52 -13.56 21.99
C ASN A 17 0.23 -13.94 20.71
N VAL A 18 0.44 -12.97 19.82
CA VAL A 18 1.08 -13.17 18.51
C VAL A 18 2.51 -12.60 18.49
N TYR A 19 2.76 -11.46 19.16
CA TYR A 19 4.04 -10.75 19.08
C TYR A 19 4.75 -10.61 20.44
N THR A 20 6.09 -10.60 20.42
CA THR A 20 6.92 -10.51 21.63
C THR A 20 6.98 -9.12 22.25
N ARG A 21 6.62 -8.08 21.50
CA ARG A 21 6.50 -6.68 21.98
C ARG A 21 5.64 -5.85 21.01
N PRO A 22 5.03 -4.76 21.49
CA PRO A 22 4.37 -3.79 20.61
C PRO A 22 5.32 -3.21 19.56
N TRP A 23 4.78 -2.95 18.38
CA TRP A 23 5.51 -2.34 17.27
C TRP A 23 4.57 -1.51 16.40
N THR A 24 5.10 -0.62 15.57
CA THR A 24 4.31 0.29 14.73
C THR A 24 4.74 0.20 13.28
N ILE A 25 3.78 -0.03 12.39
CA ILE A 25 3.93 0.16 10.94
C ILE A 25 3.76 1.65 10.65
N ALA A 26 4.61 2.21 9.81
CA ALA A 26 4.45 3.57 9.32
C ALA A 26 4.85 3.66 7.84
N PHE A 27 3.97 4.21 6.99
CA PHE A 27 4.29 4.49 5.60
C PHE A 27 3.44 5.65 5.05
N PRO A 28 3.94 6.39 4.04
CA PRO A 28 3.18 7.43 3.39
C PRO A 28 2.23 6.86 2.33
N ILE A 29 0.99 7.32 2.31
CA ILE A 29 0.04 7.11 1.20
C ILE A 29 -0.09 8.44 0.46
N ARG A 30 0.42 8.50 -0.78
CA ARG A 30 0.47 9.72 -1.61
C ARG A 30 -0.70 9.76 -2.57
N ARG A 31 -1.40 10.89 -2.65
CA ARG A 31 -2.49 11.09 -3.63
C ARG A 31 -2.03 10.77 -5.06
N ASN A 32 -2.80 9.93 -5.76
CA ASN A 32 -2.66 9.80 -7.21
C ASN A 32 -3.38 11.00 -7.90
N PRO A 33 -2.69 11.83 -8.70
CA PRO A 33 -3.30 12.98 -9.35
C PRO A 33 -4.12 12.61 -10.61
N ASP A 34 -4.01 11.38 -11.11
CA ASP A 34 -4.80 10.94 -12.26
C ASP A 34 -6.28 10.81 -11.87
N VAL A 35 -7.14 11.60 -12.51
CA VAL A 35 -8.58 11.64 -12.25
C VAL A 35 -9.31 10.38 -12.69
N LYS A 36 -8.69 9.55 -13.54
CA LYS A 36 -9.22 8.26 -13.97
C LYS A 36 -8.68 7.10 -13.12
N PHE A 37 -7.84 7.38 -12.13
CA PHE A 37 -7.31 6.34 -11.27
C PHE A 37 -8.40 5.83 -10.33
N GLU A 38 -8.56 4.51 -10.35
CA GLU A 38 -9.34 3.77 -9.37
C GLU A 38 -8.40 2.78 -8.67
N LEU A 39 -8.39 2.81 -7.34
CA LEU A 39 -7.74 1.77 -6.56
C LEU A 39 -8.71 0.58 -6.53
N LEU A 40 -8.34 -0.49 -7.21
CA LEU A 40 -9.14 -1.71 -7.23
C LEU A 40 -8.83 -2.52 -5.97
N GLU A 41 -9.86 -3.13 -5.40
CA GLU A 41 -9.68 -4.07 -4.31
C GLU A 41 -9.26 -5.42 -4.89
N GLU A 42 -7.97 -5.71 -4.80
CA GLU A 42 -7.46 -7.07 -4.96
C GLU A 42 -7.43 -7.74 -3.60
N ALA A 43 -8.33 -8.70 -3.38
CA ALA A 43 -8.31 -9.56 -2.21
C ALA A 43 -7.10 -10.51 -2.30
N CYS A 44 -5.90 -10.02 -1.94
CA CYS A 44 -4.72 -10.84 -1.82
C CYS A 44 -4.93 -11.88 -0.71
N HIS A 45 -5.07 -13.14 -1.08
CA HIS A 45 -4.98 -14.25 -0.15
C HIS A 45 -3.51 -14.64 0.08
N GLU A 46 -3.18 -15.15 1.26
CA GLU A 46 -1.84 -15.64 1.54
C GLU A 46 -1.50 -16.77 0.54
N GLY A 47 -0.46 -16.57 -0.28
CA GLY A 47 -0.13 -17.46 -1.41
C GLY A 47 -0.66 -17.01 -2.78
N GLU A 48 -1.15 -15.77 -2.91
CA GLU A 48 -1.62 -15.20 -4.18
C GLU A 48 -0.58 -15.32 -5.31
N ARG A 49 -1.00 -15.87 -6.45
CA ARG A 49 -0.17 -16.06 -7.66
C ARG A 49 -0.66 -15.24 -8.86
N ASN A 50 -1.82 -14.62 -8.74
CA ASN A 50 -2.51 -13.91 -9.79
C ASN A 50 -1.99 -12.48 -10.00
N THR A 51 -1.08 -12.01 -9.13
CA THR A 51 -0.38 -10.72 -9.30
C THR A 51 0.32 -10.63 -10.66
N GLN A 52 0.97 -11.70 -11.10
CA GLN A 52 1.72 -11.72 -12.36
C GLN A 52 0.79 -11.58 -13.58
N PRO A 53 -0.29 -12.37 -13.72
CA PRO A 53 -1.33 -12.14 -14.74
C PRO A 53 -1.93 -10.73 -14.75
N LEU A 54 -2.19 -10.12 -13.57
CA LEU A 54 -2.74 -8.77 -13.49
C LEU A 54 -1.76 -7.73 -14.04
N ILE A 55 -0.47 -7.86 -13.72
CA ILE A 55 0.56 -6.98 -14.29
C ILE A 55 0.62 -7.12 -15.82
N GLU A 56 0.48 -8.34 -16.35
CA GLU A 56 0.46 -8.61 -17.79
C GLU A 56 -0.77 -8.00 -18.50
N LEU A 57 -1.91 -7.91 -17.81
CA LEU A 57 -3.11 -7.19 -18.27
C LEU A 57 -2.96 -5.66 -18.20
N GLY A 58 -1.82 -5.14 -17.72
CA GLY A 58 -1.52 -3.72 -17.65
C GLY A 58 -1.89 -3.05 -16.32
N TYR A 59 -2.35 -3.82 -15.32
CA TYR A 59 -2.55 -3.29 -13.97
C TYR A 59 -1.20 -2.94 -13.35
N ARG A 60 -1.19 -1.87 -12.56
CA ARG A 60 0.01 -1.39 -11.89
C ARG A 60 -0.18 -1.51 -10.40
N ILE A 61 0.80 -2.14 -9.75
CA ILE A 61 0.89 -2.09 -8.29
C ILE A 61 0.97 -0.62 -7.88
N TYR A 62 0.10 -0.23 -6.96
CA TYR A 62 0.11 1.09 -6.36
C TYR A 62 0.75 1.00 -4.96
N PRO A 63 2.07 1.22 -4.84
CA PRO A 63 2.77 1.07 -3.55
C PRO A 63 2.54 2.27 -2.61
N GLY A 64 1.50 3.07 -2.83
CA GLY A 64 1.29 4.35 -2.13
C GLY A 64 2.21 5.49 -2.58
N VAL A 65 3.13 5.25 -3.52
CA VAL A 65 3.99 6.25 -4.17
C VAL A 65 3.99 6.02 -5.68
N SER A 66 4.15 7.06 -6.52
CA SER A 66 4.25 6.82 -7.97
C SER A 66 5.56 6.10 -8.31
N THR A 67 5.59 5.32 -9.40
CA THR A 67 6.81 4.66 -9.89
C THR A 67 7.96 5.62 -10.19
N ARG A 68 7.66 6.89 -10.51
CA ARG A 68 8.67 7.96 -10.67
C ARG A 68 9.25 8.46 -9.35
N GLN A 69 8.50 8.33 -8.25
CA GLN A 69 8.93 8.74 -6.91
C GLN A 69 9.57 7.59 -6.11
N ALA A 70 9.43 6.34 -6.58
CA ALA A 70 10.10 5.16 -6.03
C ALA A 70 11.50 4.91 -6.63
N LYS A 71 11.93 5.76 -7.59
CA LYS A 71 13.28 5.78 -8.16
C LYS A 71 14.13 6.86 -7.53
#